data_AF-A0A936YRK5-F1
#
_entry.id   AF-A0A936YRK5-F1
#
_cell.length_a   1.000
_cell.length_b   1.000
_cell.length_c   1.000
_cell.angle_alpha   90.00
_cell.angle_beta   90.00
_cell.angle_gamma   90.00
#
_symmetry.space_group_name_H-M   'P 1'
#
loop_
_entity.id
_entity.type
_entity.pdbx_description
1 polymer ?
#
loop_
_entity_poly.entity_id
_entity_poly.type
_entity_poly.pdbx_seq_one_letter_code
_entity_poly.pdbx_strand_id
1 'polypeptide(L)'
;MLKPPGAAIALACLLASPAAAEQIDAASFVAAITGDWNKDGAEDLALLSRGQEDMDLHFFLQDPERQYLKPAGVARGKVWGRAGPDTFFGQEPSLKALPNGSIQVTTRNDTIGRDRWSQTLTLAYRNTDFVVAGFTYSYYDTLDLNSSGDCDLNVLTGKGIASKPDGKGGHIKLQIAAGAEFIPFKDWPADGGMKVCGIGG
;
A
#
# COMPACT_ATOMS: atom_id res chain seq x y z
N MET A 1 -19.68 -5.33 -76.56
CA MET A 1 -20.65 -4.86 -75.55
C MET A 1 -20.51 -5.73 -74.31
N LEU A 2 -19.83 -5.24 -73.27
CA LEU A 2 -19.75 -5.89 -71.96
C LEU A 2 -19.83 -4.79 -70.90
N LYS A 3 -20.80 -4.88 -70.00
CA LYS A 3 -21.18 -3.87 -69.00
C LYS A 3 -20.31 -4.05 -67.75
N PRO A 4 -19.74 -2.99 -67.14
CA PRO A 4 -18.98 -3.16 -65.90
C PRO A 4 -19.94 -3.23 -64.71
N PRO A 5 -19.71 -4.10 -63.71
CA PRO A 5 -20.38 -3.99 -62.42
C PRO A 5 -19.71 -2.86 -61.63
N GLY A 6 -20.51 -1.84 -61.28
CA GLY A 6 -20.09 -0.78 -60.37
C GLY A 6 -19.91 -1.34 -58.97
N ALA A 7 -18.67 -1.36 -58.48
CA ALA A 7 -18.37 -1.66 -57.09
C ALA A 7 -18.63 -0.39 -56.26
N ALA A 8 -19.72 -0.41 -55.48
CA ALA A 8 -19.98 0.61 -54.48
C ALA A 8 -18.98 0.43 -53.32
N ILE A 9 -18.07 1.38 -53.16
CA ILE A 9 -17.21 1.48 -51.97
C ILE A 9 -18.09 2.01 -50.83
N ALA A 10 -18.51 1.13 -49.93
CA ALA A 10 -19.13 1.52 -48.68
C ALA A 10 -18.05 2.05 -47.73
N LEU A 11 -18.00 3.36 -47.54
CA LEU A 11 -17.13 4.02 -46.58
C LEU A 11 -17.68 3.76 -45.17
N ALA A 12 -17.11 2.78 -44.47
CA ALA A 12 -17.37 2.56 -43.04
C ALA A 12 -16.72 3.69 -42.23
N CYS A 13 -17.51 4.70 -41.86
CA CYS A 13 -17.12 5.69 -40.85
C CYS A 13 -16.98 4.97 -39.50
N LEU A 14 -15.74 4.67 -39.11
CA LEU A 14 -15.39 4.36 -37.73
C LEU A 14 -15.74 5.59 -36.88
N LEU A 15 -16.86 5.53 -36.16
CA LEU A 15 -17.19 6.51 -35.13
C LEU A 15 -16.14 6.37 -34.03
N ALA A 16 -15.15 7.26 -34.03
CA ALA A 16 -14.28 7.44 -32.89
C ALA A 16 -15.14 7.98 -31.74
N SER A 17 -15.53 7.11 -30.81
CA SER A 17 -16.18 7.56 -29.59
C SER A 17 -15.24 8.53 -28.87
N PRO A 18 -15.69 9.73 -28.47
CA PRO A 18 -14.88 10.60 -27.65
C PRO A 18 -14.60 9.87 -26.34
N ALA A 19 -13.32 9.65 -26.04
CA ALA A 19 -12.93 9.26 -24.69
C ALA A 19 -13.33 10.43 -23.77
N ALA A 20 -14.35 10.23 -22.94
CA ALA A 20 -14.69 11.19 -21.92
C ALA A 20 -13.47 11.34 -21.00
N ALA A 21 -12.97 12.56 -20.85
CA ALA A 21 -11.92 12.85 -19.89
C ALA A 21 -12.44 12.50 -18.49
N GLU A 22 -11.80 11.53 -17.83
CA GLU A 22 -12.13 11.15 -16.47
C GLU A 22 -11.87 12.36 -15.56
N GLN A 23 -12.92 12.88 -14.93
CA GLN A 23 -12.80 13.97 -13.98
C GLN A 23 -12.13 13.45 -12.71
N ILE A 24 -11.23 14.25 -12.13
CA ILE A 24 -10.63 13.93 -10.83
C ILE A 24 -11.75 13.92 -9.78
N ASP A 25 -12.06 12.74 -9.25
CA ASP A 25 -12.93 12.63 -8.08
C ASP A 25 -12.15 12.99 -6.81
N ALA A 26 -12.16 14.28 -6.47
CA ALA A 26 -11.49 14.77 -5.28
C ALA A 26 -12.06 14.16 -3.98
N ALA A 27 -13.31 13.68 -3.99
CA ALA A 27 -13.90 13.01 -2.83
C ALA A 27 -13.30 11.61 -2.60
N SER A 28 -12.56 11.06 -3.56
CA SER A 28 -11.85 9.79 -3.39
C SER A 28 -10.59 9.93 -2.53
N PHE A 29 -10.00 11.12 -2.39
CA PHE A 29 -8.75 11.30 -1.67
C PHE A 29 -8.93 11.21 -0.15
N VAL A 30 -8.04 10.48 0.50
CA VAL A 30 -8.09 10.16 1.94
C VAL A 30 -6.98 10.88 2.70
N ALA A 31 -5.75 10.79 2.21
CA ALA A 31 -4.58 11.39 2.85
C ALA A 31 -3.52 11.73 1.82
N ALA A 32 -2.73 12.76 2.09
CA ALA A 32 -1.58 13.14 1.28
C ALA A 32 -0.40 13.47 2.19
N ILE A 33 0.79 13.00 1.82
CA ILE A 33 2.04 13.36 2.50
C ILE A 33 3.08 13.77 1.47
N THR A 34 3.95 14.70 1.86
CA THR A 34 5.11 15.12 1.08
C THR A 34 6.41 14.73 1.77
N GLY A 35 7.48 14.66 0.99
CA GLY A 35 8.85 14.46 1.46
C GLY A 35 9.79 14.13 0.31
N ASP A 36 11.09 14.08 0.57
CA ASP A 36 12.10 13.75 -0.44
C ASP A 36 12.43 12.25 -0.38
N TRP A 37 11.74 11.45 -1.19
CA TRP A 37 11.84 9.98 -1.15
C TRP A 37 13.04 9.48 -1.94
N ASN A 38 13.29 10.11 -3.08
CA ASN A 38 14.38 9.75 -3.99
C ASN A 38 15.71 10.45 -3.66
N LYS A 39 15.73 11.40 -2.71
CA LYS A 39 16.88 12.16 -2.23
C LYS A 39 17.48 13.10 -3.27
N ASP A 40 16.64 13.67 -4.14
CA ASP A 40 17.06 14.65 -5.13
C ASP A 40 16.89 16.11 -4.66
N GLY A 41 16.33 16.30 -3.46
CA GLY A 41 16.11 17.62 -2.85
C GLY A 41 14.78 18.28 -3.22
N ALA A 42 13.94 17.66 -4.05
CA ALA A 42 12.57 18.09 -4.32
C ALA A 42 11.56 17.42 -3.37
N GLU A 43 10.36 18.01 -3.20
CA GLU A 43 9.30 17.41 -2.40
C GLU A 43 8.38 16.54 -3.28
N ASP A 44 8.51 15.24 -3.11
CA ASP A 44 7.65 14.23 -3.72
C ASP A 44 6.29 14.14 -3.01
N LEU A 45 5.33 13.44 -3.63
CA LEU A 45 3.98 13.25 -3.11
C LEU A 45 3.60 11.77 -3.04
N ALA A 46 3.04 11.35 -1.90
CA ALA A 46 2.26 10.12 -1.80
C ALA A 46 0.80 10.45 -1.46
N LEU A 47 -0.12 9.93 -2.26
CA LEU A 47 -1.54 10.22 -2.20
C LEU A 47 -2.34 8.93 -2.01
N LEU A 48 -3.06 8.82 -0.90
CA LEU A 48 -3.96 7.73 -0.61
C LEU A 48 -5.35 8.07 -1.14
N SER A 49 -5.96 7.18 -1.91
CA SER A 49 -7.32 7.31 -2.42
C SER A 49 -8.14 6.06 -2.13
N ARG A 50 -9.46 6.23 -2.01
CA ARG A 50 -10.42 5.12 -1.98
C ARG A 50 -10.29 4.31 -3.27
N GLY A 51 -10.13 2.99 -3.13
CA GLY A 51 -10.20 2.03 -4.23
C GLY A 51 -11.56 1.31 -4.24
N GLN A 52 -11.65 0.20 -4.99
CA GLN A 52 -12.89 -0.59 -5.08
C GLN A 52 -13.19 -1.36 -3.79
N GLU A 53 -12.16 -1.97 -3.19
CA GLU A 53 -12.27 -2.75 -1.96
C GLU A 53 -11.34 -2.19 -0.89
N ASP A 54 -10.04 -2.31 -1.13
CA ASP A 54 -8.96 -1.64 -0.39
C ASP A 54 -8.52 -0.36 -1.09
N MET A 55 -7.76 0.48 -0.39
CA MET A 55 -7.29 1.77 -0.90
C MET A 55 -6.06 1.65 -1.80
N ASP A 56 -5.93 2.65 -2.67
CA ASP A 56 -4.82 2.79 -3.60
C ASP A 56 -3.84 3.84 -3.07
N LEU A 57 -2.54 3.55 -3.15
CA LEU A 57 -1.49 4.51 -2.86
C LEU A 57 -0.77 4.92 -4.15
N HIS A 58 -0.89 6.19 -4.51
CA HIS A 58 -0.27 6.79 -5.68
C HIS A 58 1.02 7.50 -5.26
N PHE A 59 2.06 7.36 -6.06
CA PHE A 59 3.34 8.00 -5.84
C PHE A 59 3.67 8.93 -6.99
N PHE A 60 4.17 10.11 -6.66
CA PHE A 60 4.65 11.10 -7.61
C PHE A 60 6.01 11.61 -7.16
N LEU A 61 6.94 11.70 -8.09
CA LEU A 61 8.24 12.32 -7.84
C LEU A 61 8.24 13.72 -8.45
N GLN A 62 8.74 14.71 -7.72
CA GLN A 62 8.79 16.07 -8.24
C GLN A 62 9.98 16.23 -9.20
N ASP A 63 9.78 16.97 -10.29
CA ASP A 63 10.89 17.41 -11.13
C ASP A 63 11.65 18.55 -10.42
N PRO A 64 12.93 18.38 -10.06
CA PRO A 64 13.68 19.37 -9.28
C PRO A 64 13.95 20.67 -10.07
N GLU A 65 13.90 20.63 -11.41
CA GLU A 65 14.16 21.79 -12.26
C GLU A 65 12.88 22.55 -12.62
N ARG A 66 11.78 21.82 -12.79
CA ARG A 66 10.54 22.33 -13.41
C ARG A 66 9.35 22.38 -12.47
N GLN A 67 9.53 21.97 -11.21
CA GLN A 67 8.54 22.09 -10.13
C GLN A 67 7.16 21.46 -10.41
N TYR A 68 7.12 20.35 -11.17
CA TYR A 68 5.88 19.60 -11.40
C TYR A 68 6.02 18.14 -10.98
N LEU A 69 4.91 17.53 -10.56
CA LEU A 69 4.85 16.14 -10.15
C LEU A 69 4.77 15.20 -11.35
N LYS A 70 5.64 14.19 -11.39
CA LYS A 70 5.61 13.08 -12.35
C LYS A 70 5.06 11.83 -11.68
N PRO A 71 4.08 11.13 -12.28
CA PRO A 71 3.65 9.83 -11.78
C PRO A 71 4.83 8.86 -11.71
N ALA A 72 5.03 8.24 -10.55
CA ALA A 72 6.11 7.30 -10.29
C ALA A 72 5.62 5.87 -10.04
N GLY A 73 4.34 5.70 -9.68
CA GLY A 73 3.73 4.39 -9.55
C GLY A 73 2.40 4.44 -8.81
N VAL A 74 1.71 3.30 -8.80
CA VAL A 74 0.48 3.11 -8.01
C VAL A 74 0.45 1.69 -7.45
N ALA A 75 0.17 1.58 -6.16
CA ALA A 75 -0.12 0.32 -5.48
C ALA A 75 -1.63 0.21 -5.26
N ARG A 76 -2.31 -0.47 -6.20
CA ARG A 76 -3.78 -0.60 -6.18
C ARG A 76 -4.25 -1.68 -5.21
N GLY A 77 -5.24 -1.37 -4.38
CA GLY A 77 -5.83 -2.28 -3.41
C GLY A 77 -4.79 -2.89 -2.46
N LYS A 78 -3.83 -2.06 -2.00
CA LYS A 78 -2.74 -2.51 -1.11
C LYS A 78 -2.80 -1.92 0.28
N VAL A 79 -3.69 -0.96 0.51
CA VAL A 79 -3.86 -0.33 1.82
C VAL A 79 -5.23 -0.72 2.35
N TRP A 80 -5.25 -1.70 3.25
CA TRP A 80 -6.47 -2.16 3.90
C TRP A 80 -7.10 -1.05 4.74
N GLY A 81 -8.42 -1.05 4.78
CA GLY A 81 -9.20 -0.19 5.66
C GLY A 81 -10.12 0.74 4.87
N ARG A 82 -10.89 1.53 5.61
CA ARG A 82 -11.87 2.45 5.04
C ARG A 82 -11.76 3.80 5.71
N ALA A 83 -11.94 4.85 4.93
CA ALA A 83 -11.98 6.22 5.41
C ALA A 83 -12.98 7.01 4.57
N GLY A 84 -13.73 7.88 5.23
CA GLY A 84 -14.76 8.69 4.61
C GLY A 84 -15.96 8.87 5.52
N PRO A 85 -16.96 9.65 5.08
CA PRO A 85 -18.16 9.92 5.87
C PRO A 85 -19.01 8.67 6.14
N ASP A 86 -18.89 7.64 5.28
CA ASP A 86 -19.74 6.45 5.30
C ASP A 86 -19.02 5.21 5.88
N THR A 87 -17.98 5.41 6.70
CA THR A 87 -17.10 4.33 7.19
C THR A 87 -17.08 4.25 8.72
N PHE A 88 -16.78 3.07 9.25
CA PHE A 88 -16.66 2.87 10.70
C PHE A 88 -15.33 3.40 11.22
N PHE A 89 -15.37 3.97 12.43
CA PHE A 89 -14.16 4.37 13.13
C PHE A 89 -13.30 3.17 13.53
N GLY A 90 -11.98 3.36 13.60
CA GLY A 90 -11.03 2.34 14.07
C GLY A 90 -10.48 1.42 12.98
N GLN A 91 -10.70 1.79 11.71
CA GLN A 91 -10.18 1.07 10.54
C GLN A 91 -9.55 2.03 9.52
N GLU A 92 -9.39 3.30 9.88
CA GLU A 92 -8.82 4.31 9.01
C GLU A 92 -7.31 4.06 8.88
N PRO A 93 -6.81 3.89 7.65
CA PRO A 93 -5.37 3.86 7.41
C PRO A 93 -4.76 5.24 7.63
N SER A 94 -3.47 5.27 7.99
CA SER A 94 -2.71 6.50 8.12
C SER A 94 -1.38 6.44 7.38
N LEU A 95 -1.00 7.59 6.84
CA LEU A 95 0.29 7.81 6.19
C LEU A 95 1.18 8.71 7.04
N LYS A 96 2.48 8.43 7.06
CA LYS A 96 3.46 9.30 7.70
C LYS A 96 4.76 9.36 6.91
N ALA A 97 5.17 10.58 6.60
CA ALA A 97 6.51 10.91 6.12
C ALA A 97 7.53 10.74 7.26
N LEU A 98 8.64 10.03 7.02
CA LEU A 98 9.74 9.91 7.98
C LEU A 98 10.96 10.74 7.55
N PRO A 99 11.74 11.31 8.52
CA PRO A 99 12.90 12.14 8.22
C PRO A 99 14.02 11.46 7.41
N ASN A 100 14.03 10.13 7.33
CA ASN A 100 15.02 9.35 6.60
C ASN A 100 14.64 9.13 5.11
N GLY A 101 13.55 9.74 4.63
CA GLY A 101 13.04 9.58 3.26
C GLY A 101 12.23 8.30 3.06
N SER A 102 11.62 7.76 4.11
CA SER A 102 10.70 6.62 4.03
C SER A 102 9.28 7.00 4.39
N ILE A 103 8.33 6.17 3.99
CA ILE A 103 6.90 6.36 4.24
C ILE A 103 6.43 5.24 5.18
N GLN A 104 5.69 5.57 6.23
CA GLN A 104 4.93 4.59 6.98
C GLN A 104 3.49 4.55 6.50
N VAL A 105 3.01 3.34 6.24
CA VAL A 105 1.60 3.02 5.95
C VAL A 105 1.09 2.18 7.10
N THR A 106 0.18 2.72 7.89
CA THR A 106 -0.42 2.02 9.03
C THR A 106 -1.86 1.63 8.71
N THR A 107 -2.21 0.38 8.96
CA THR A 107 -3.56 -0.19 8.82
C THR A 107 -3.89 -0.94 10.12
N ARG A 108 -5.16 -1.00 10.52
CA ARG A 108 -5.53 -1.56 11.83
C ARG A 108 -6.99 -1.93 11.91
N ASN A 109 -7.35 -2.90 12.76
CA ASN A 109 -8.73 -3.14 13.16
C ASN A 109 -8.86 -2.98 14.67
N ASP A 110 -9.34 -1.81 15.09
CA ASP A 110 -9.49 -1.48 16.51
C ASP A 110 -10.91 -1.74 17.06
N THR A 111 -11.89 -1.96 16.17
CA THR A 111 -13.31 -1.84 16.55
C THR A 111 -14.19 -3.00 16.13
N ILE A 112 -13.89 -3.70 15.03
CA ILE A 112 -14.77 -4.74 14.50
C ILE A 112 -14.29 -6.14 14.91
N GLY A 113 -15.23 -6.98 15.34
CA GLY A 113 -14.93 -8.37 15.73
C GLY A 113 -14.21 -8.48 17.06
N ARG A 114 -13.66 -9.66 17.35
CA ARG A 114 -12.94 -9.98 18.60
C ARG A 114 -11.45 -9.66 18.51
N ASP A 115 -10.88 -9.88 17.33
CA ASP A 115 -9.45 -9.74 17.07
C ASP A 115 -9.11 -8.28 16.79
N ARG A 116 -8.06 -7.82 17.46
CA ARG A 116 -7.49 -6.49 17.26
C ARG A 116 -6.14 -6.67 16.62
N TRP A 117 -5.85 -5.86 15.63
CA TRP A 117 -4.55 -5.89 14.98
C TRP A 117 -4.15 -4.54 14.44
N SER A 118 -2.84 -4.33 14.33
CA SER A 118 -2.24 -3.17 13.70
C SER A 118 -1.05 -3.63 12.87
N GLN A 119 -0.92 -3.08 11.67
CA GLN A 119 0.16 -3.33 10.74
C GLN A 119 0.76 -2.00 10.29
N THR A 120 2.08 -1.87 10.37
CA THR A 120 2.84 -0.77 9.80
C THR A 120 3.82 -1.30 8.77
N LEU A 121 3.67 -0.85 7.53
CA LEU A 121 4.67 -1.05 6.49
C LEU A 121 5.54 0.20 6.39
N THR A 122 6.86 0.02 6.38
CA THR A 122 7.80 1.10 6.06
C THR A 122 8.23 0.93 4.61
N LEU A 123 7.91 1.91 3.76
CA LEU A 123 8.25 1.93 2.35
C LEU A 123 9.49 2.81 2.13
N ALA A 124 10.45 2.32 1.36
CA ALA A 124 11.63 3.09 0.96
C ALA A 124 11.74 3.12 -0.56
N TYR A 125 12.12 4.27 -1.12
CA TYR A 125 12.40 4.35 -2.55
C TYR A 125 13.78 3.73 -2.86
N ARG A 126 13.81 2.69 -3.68
CA ARG A 126 15.01 1.94 -4.07
C ARG A 126 14.88 1.46 -5.51
N ASN A 127 15.96 1.58 -6.29
CA ASN A 127 16.00 1.06 -7.66
C ASN A 127 14.78 1.45 -8.50
N THR A 128 14.36 2.72 -8.41
CA THR A 128 13.20 3.30 -9.12
C THR A 128 11.80 2.88 -8.65
N ASP A 129 11.69 2.15 -7.54
CA ASP A 129 10.41 1.70 -6.98
C ASP A 129 10.30 1.97 -5.47
N PHE A 130 9.07 2.03 -4.97
CA PHE A 130 8.79 2.00 -3.52
C PHE A 130 8.75 0.56 -3.05
N VAL A 131 9.76 0.13 -2.29
CA VAL A 131 9.87 -1.24 -1.76
C VAL A 131 9.50 -1.29 -0.28
N VAL A 132 8.97 -2.43 0.18
CA VAL A 132 8.72 -2.65 1.60
C VAL A 132 10.05 -2.91 2.31
N ALA A 133 10.46 -1.98 3.15
CA ALA A 133 11.72 -2.03 3.90
C ALA A 133 11.54 -2.58 5.32
N GLY A 134 10.36 -2.38 5.91
CA GLY A 134 10.03 -2.84 7.25
C GLY A 134 8.57 -3.27 7.35
N PHE A 135 8.34 -4.28 8.20
CA PHE A 135 7.03 -4.81 8.52
C PHE A 135 6.92 -4.90 10.04
N THR A 136 5.99 -4.16 10.61
CA THR A 136 5.63 -4.28 12.03
C THR A 136 4.18 -4.71 12.12
N TYR A 137 3.89 -5.70 12.95
CA TYR A 137 2.54 -6.20 13.16
C TYR A 137 2.32 -6.48 14.63
N SER A 138 1.13 -6.18 15.14
CA SER A 138 0.69 -6.61 16.46
C SER A 138 -0.75 -7.08 16.39
N TYR A 139 -1.08 -8.06 17.22
CA TYR A 139 -2.44 -8.53 17.38
C TYR A 139 -2.72 -8.95 18.81
N TYR A 140 -3.99 -8.88 19.19
CA TYR A 140 -4.48 -9.50 20.41
C TYR A 140 -5.96 -9.81 20.29
N ASP A 141 -6.36 -10.87 20.98
CA ASP A 141 -7.73 -11.22 21.20
C ASP A 141 -8.24 -10.55 22.48
N THR A 142 -9.42 -9.94 22.40
CA THR A 142 -10.01 -9.19 23.51
C THR A 142 -10.52 -10.06 24.68
N LEU A 143 -10.61 -11.38 24.52
CA LEU A 143 -11.08 -12.33 25.55
C LEU A 143 -10.03 -13.39 25.90
N ASP A 144 -9.14 -13.76 24.98
CA ASP A 144 -8.07 -14.73 25.22
C ASP A 144 -6.70 -14.06 25.19
N LEU A 145 -6.15 -13.78 26.37
CA LEU A 145 -4.86 -13.13 26.52
C LEU A 145 -3.69 -13.95 25.96
N ASN A 146 -3.86 -15.27 25.78
CA ASN A 146 -2.86 -16.13 25.14
C ASN A 146 -2.95 -16.13 23.61
N SER A 147 -3.93 -15.44 23.03
CA SER A 147 -4.02 -15.18 21.60
C SER A 147 -3.59 -13.74 21.33
N SER A 148 -2.28 -13.50 21.45
CA SER A 148 -1.68 -12.20 21.18
C SER A 148 -0.27 -12.37 20.63
N GLY A 149 0.30 -11.30 20.09
CA GLY A 149 1.67 -11.31 19.60
C GLY A 149 2.06 -10.04 18.89
N ASP A 150 3.35 -9.91 18.63
CA ASP A 150 3.92 -8.83 17.85
C ASP A 150 5.10 -9.31 17.02
N CYS A 151 5.42 -8.55 15.98
CA CYS A 151 6.57 -8.76 15.13
C CYS A 151 7.11 -7.43 14.61
N ASP A 152 8.42 -7.26 14.65
CA ASP A 152 9.15 -6.19 13.97
C ASP A 152 10.23 -6.82 13.07
N LEU A 153 10.05 -6.70 11.77
CA LEU A 153 10.86 -7.31 10.72
C LEU A 153 11.46 -6.24 9.81
N ASN A 154 12.78 -6.24 9.71
CA ASN A 154 13.48 -5.54 8.65
C ASN A 154 13.54 -6.45 7.41
N VAL A 155 12.66 -6.18 6.45
CA VAL A 155 12.49 -6.98 5.22
C VAL A 155 13.76 -6.99 4.37
N LEU A 156 14.49 -5.88 4.32
CA LEU A 156 15.72 -5.75 3.52
C LEU A 156 16.91 -6.55 4.07
N THR A 157 16.83 -6.99 5.33
CA THR A 157 17.87 -7.82 5.95
C THR A 157 17.38 -9.22 6.34
N GLY A 158 16.06 -9.44 6.30
CA GLY A 158 15.40 -10.65 6.79
C GLY A 158 15.49 -10.84 8.31
N LYS A 159 15.95 -9.83 9.05
CA LYS A 159 16.15 -9.90 10.51
C LYS A 159 15.02 -9.19 11.24
N GLY A 160 14.61 -9.76 12.36
CA GLY A 160 13.55 -9.18 13.17
C GLY A 160 13.41 -9.84 14.52
N ILE A 161 12.40 -9.41 15.26
CA ILE A 161 12.01 -9.98 16.55
C ILE A 161 10.50 -10.16 16.53
N ALA A 162 10.04 -11.34 16.94
CA ALA A 162 8.64 -11.58 17.26
C ALA A 162 8.47 -11.87 18.75
N SER A 163 7.26 -11.67 19.23
CA SER A 163 6.82 -11.95 20.59
C SER A 163 5.55 -12.78 20.54
N LYS A 164 5.49 -13.81 21.39
CA LYS A 164 4.27 -14.61 21.58
C LYS A 164 4.08 -15.00 23.04
N PRO A 165 2.85 -15.32 23.47
CA PRO A 165 2.56 -15.79 24.81
C PRO A 165 3.38 -17.01 25.22
N ASP A 166 3.80 -17.02 26.49
CA ASP A 166 4.57 -18.10 27.10
C ASP A 166 3.70 -19.17 27.78
N GLY A 167 2.38 -19.00 27.74
CA GLY A 167 1.38 -19.85 28.41
C GLY A 167 1.29 -19.68 29.93
N LYS A 168 2.01 -18.71 30.49
CA LYS A 168 2.10 -18.41 31.94
C LYS A 168 1.76 -16.95 32.25
N GLY A 169 1.15 -16.24 31.31
CA GLY A 169 0.80 -14.81 31.43
C GLY A 169 1.93 -13.86 31.04
N GLY A 170 3.04 -14.36 30.50
CA GLY A 170 4.14 -13.58 29.95
C GLY A 170 4.28 -13.77 28.43
N HIS A 171 5.34 -13.18 27.87
CA HIS A 171 5.70 -13.33 26.46
C HIS A 171 7.15 -13.79 26.31
N ILE A 172 7.39 -14.66 25.33
CA ILE A 172 8.73 -15.03 24.88
C ILE A 172 9.08 -14.28 23.59
N LYS A 173 10.33 -13.83 23.50
CA LYS A 173 10.87 -13.22 22.29
C LYS A 173 11.56 -14.26 21.40
N LEU A 174 11.32 -14.16 20.11
CA LEU A 174 11.87 -15.02 19.07
C LEU A 174 12.68 -14.15 18.12
N GLN A 175 13.92 -14.55 17.84
CA GLN A 175 14.71 -13.91 16.80
C GLN A 175 14.25 -14.43 15.44
N ILE A 176 14.01 -13.53 14.51
CA ILE A 176 13.68 -13.84 13.12
C ILE A 176 14.95 -13.74 12.30
N ALA A 177 15.19 -14.77 11.50
CA ALA A 177 16.23 -14.79 10.48
C ALA A 177 15.69 -15.46 9.22
N ALA A 178 15.35 -14.63 8.24
CA ALA A 178 14.90 -15.02 6.90
C ALA A 178 15.87 -14.47 5.84
N GLY A 179 15.57 -14.75 4.57
CA GLY A 179 16.26 -14.12 3.45
C GLY A 179 15.92 -12.62 3.37
N ALA A 180 16.88 -11.82 2.91
CA ALA A 180 16.61 -10.44 2.53
C ALA A 180 15.73 -10.41 1.27
N GLU A 181 14.71 -9.56 1.28
CA GLU A 181 13.77 -9.40 0.17
C GLU A 181 13.68 -7.94 -0.27
N PHE A 182 13.50 -7.73 -1.57
CA PHE A 182 13.30 -6.42 -2.20
C PHE A 182 11.99 -6.46 -2.98
N ILE A 183 10.88 -6.37 -2.27
CA ILE A 183 9.54 -6.49 -2.86
C ILE A 183 8.95 -5.08 -3.06
N PRO A 184 8.63 -4.69 -4.31
CA PRO A 184 7.86 -3.48 -4.56
C PRO A 184 6.52 -3.52 -3.81
N PHE A 185 6.10 -2.42 -3.22
CA PHE A 185 4.86 -2.37 -2.43
C PHE A 185 3.62 -2.79 -3.24
N LYS A 186 3.58 -2.43 -4.52
CA LYS A 186 2.55 -2.88 -5.47
C LYS A 186 2.44 -4.40 -5.62
N ASP A 187 3.51 -5.13 -5.29
CA ASP A 187 3.60 -6.59 -5.38
C ASP A 187 3.62 -7.26 -4.00
N TRP A 188 3.50 -6.50 -2.90
CA TRP A 188 3.50 -7.03 -1.54
C TRP A 188 2.31 -7.98 -1.32
N PRO A 189 2.53 -9.21 -0.82
CA PRO A 189 1.45 -10.17 -0.59
C PRO A 189 0.61 -9.78 0.64
N ALA A 190 -0.67 -10.19 0.64
CA ALA A 190 -1.61 -9.85 1.71
C ALA A 190 -1.21 -10.40 3.09
N ASP A 191 -0.61 -11.59 3.11
CA ASP A 191 -0.03 -12.27 4.29
C ASP A 191 1.48 -12.03 4.43
N GLY A 192 2.03 -11.06 3.69
CA GLY A 192 3.45 -10.73 3.74
C GLY A 192 3.91 -10.43 5.15
N GLY A 193 5.18 -10.69 5.47
CA GLY A 193 5.73 -10.52 6.81
C GLY A 193 5.17 -11.50 7.86
N MET A 194 3.86 -11.72 7.92
CA MET A 194 3.16 -12.56 8.91
C MET A 194 3.71 -13.99 8.93
N LYS A 195 3.86 -14.62 7.75
CA LYS A 195 4.42 -15.98 7.65
C LYS A 195 5.84 -16.07 8.22
N VAL A 196 6.68 -15.07 7.95
CA VAL A 196 8.05 -14.99 8.46
C VAL A 196 8.06 -14.76 9.96
N CYS A 197 7.09 -13.99 10.47
CA CYS A 197 6.87 -13.75 11.88
C CYS A 197 6.19 -14.92 12.62
N GLY A 198 5.77 -15.98 11.91
CA GLY A 198 5.02 -17.09 12.50
C GLY A 198 3.62 -16.69 12.99
N ILE A 199 3.03 -15.66 12.38
CA ILE A 199 1.69 -15.15 12.68
C ILE A 199 0.73 -15.72 11.63
N GLY A 200 -0.37 -16.37 12.07
CA GLY A 200 -1.39 -16.93 11.18
C GLY A 200 -1.14 -18.39 10.76
N GLY A 201 -1.11 -19.31 11.73
CA GLY A 201 -1.14 -20.76 11.53
C GLY A 201 -2.28 -21.41 12.30
#